data_AF-A0A7V1WVZ1-F1
#
_entry.id   AF-A0A7V1WVZ1-F1
#
_cell.length_a   1.000
_cell.length_b   1.000
_cell.length_c   1.000
_cell.angle_alpha   90.00
_cell.angle_beta   90.00
_cell.angle_gamma   90.00
#
_symmetry.space_group_name_H-M   'P 1'
#
loop_
_entity.id
_entity.type
_entity.pdbx_description
1 polymer ?
#
loop_
_entity_poly.entity_id
_entity_poly.type
_entity_poly.pdbx_seq_one_letter_code
_entity_poly.pdbx_strand_id
1 'polypeptide(L)'
;MFFQPDMYHTTASVPHSFEFVSHYTIFRTLFILKLPFLVCDMLTAWAVYFYFPNKEDGIRSCAMWLFNPVTLFAFYIFGRFESIPIFFGAAALLAVKKNRILLAAVLLGLCLNGREMMIFYFLVFLVTIATAPLKQVPLKEKILASAIIIFFAAGALNLLTAIGAHFQDASGHEVGRILKEGRVIHLFAFSLHRIMAIPLVYSLILIWIWTSRGSIEKKILLGCSLAMMSFFAFSSYTAHFTSWMIIFPVLFYGYDRNLLKPFIAFCFGWFGHWAFNSDLGVFTWWLASPYSLHFTRIPTFPELFERISEGYGIFDLKMMVYLFRTFTLATLIYMASMMIRFVGKENAAE
;
A
#
# COMPACT_ATOMS: atom_id res chain seq x y z
N MET A 1 19.34 -15.51 24.66
CA MET A 1 18.58 -16.26 23.64
C MET A 1 17.17 -16.36 24.19
N PHE A 2 16.19 -15.69 23.58
CA PHE A 2 14.82 -15.73 24.07
C PHE A 2 14.29 -17.15 23.84
N PHE A 3 14.04 -17.89 24.92
CA PHE A 3 13.48 -19.22 24.85
C PHE A 3 11.98 -19.04 24.58
N GLN A 4 11.58 -19.19 23.32
CA GLN A 4 10.16 -19.18 22.97
C GLN A 4 9.62 -20.56 23.38
N PRO A 5 8.77 -20.66 24.43
CA PRO A 5 8.39 -21.96 25.00
C PRO A 5 7.60 -22.81 24.00
N ASP A 6 7.04 -22.17 22.99
CA ASP A 6 6.22 -22.79 21.98
C ASP A 6 6.47 -22.11 20.62
N MET A 7 6.98 -22.87 19.65
CA MET A 7 7.20 -22.41 18.28
C MET A 7 5.88 -22.25 17.50
N TYR A 8 4.75 -22.69 18.04
CA TYR A 8 3.43 -22.52 17.42
C TYR A 8 2.81 -21.13 17.66
N HIS A 9 3.35 -20.34 18.60
CA HIS A 9 2.90 -18.96 18.80
C HIS A 9 3.70 -17.99 17.92
N THR A 10 3.06 -17.41 16.91
CA THR A 10 3.66 -16.43 15.98
C THR A 10 3.76 -15.01 16.54
N THR A 11 3.24 -14.77 17.76
CA THR A 11 3.25 -13.49 18.45
C THR A 11 3.87 -13.62 19.83
N ALA A 12 4.65 -12.62 20.24
CA ALA A 12 5.20 -12.54 21.59
C ALA A 12 4.07 -12.24 22.58
N SER A 13 4.11 -12.87 23.76
CA SER A 13 3.26 -12.45 24.88
C SER A 13 3.61 -11.01 25.29
N VAL A 14 2.68 -10.33 25.99
CA VAL A 14 2.92 -8.99 26.52
C VAL A 14 4.18 -8.93 27.41
N PRO A 15 4.41 -9.87 28.35
CA PRO A 15 5.66 -9.94 29.11
C PRO A 15 6.92 -10.06 28.24
N HIS A 16 6.93 -10.94 27.23
CA HIS A 16 8.07 -11.09 26.33
C HIS A 16 8.32 -9.84 25.48
N SER A 17 7.27 -9.10 25.14
CA SER A 17 7.40 -7.81 24.47
C SER A 17 8.08 -6.78 25.37
N PHE A 18 7.73 -6.74 26.66
CA PHE A 18 8.41 -5.89 27.66
C PHE A 18 9.87 -6.30 27.89
N GLU A 19 10.16 -7.60 27.97
CA GLU A 19 11.53 -8.12 28.05
C GLU A 19 12.37 -7.72 26.83
N PHE A 20 11.80 -7.83 25.63
CA PHE A 20 12.45 -7.42 24.39
C PHE A 20 12.79 -5.93 24.38
N VAL A 21 11.82 -5.05 24.65
CA VAL A 21 12.05 -3.60 24.64
C VAL A 21 12.97 -3.12 25.77
N SER A 22 13.10 -3.91 26.85
CA SER A 22 13.99 -3.62 27.97
C SER A 22 15.42 -4.15 27.77
N HIS A 23 15.67 -4.91 26.70
CA HIS A 23 16.99 -5.49 26.45
C HIS A 23 18.01 -4.40 26.07
N TYR A 24 19.21 -4.42 26.67
CA TYR A 24 20.22 -3.37 26.48
C TYR A 24 20.68 -3.17 25.02
N THR A 25 20.53 -4.19 24.16
CA THR A 25 20.85 -4.11 22.73
C THR A 25 19.66 -3.73 21.84
N ILE A 26 18.49 -3.41 22.40
CA ILE A 26 17.24 -3.25 21.64
C ILE A 26 17.40 -2.28 20.46
N PHE A 27 18.02 -1.11 20.68
CA PHE A 27 18.20 -0.11 19.64
C PHE A 27 19.10 -0.61 18.50
N ARG A 28 20.17 -1.35 18.82
CA ARG A 28 21.04 -1.97 17.82
C ARG A 28 20.27 -3.03 17.03
N THR A 29 19.49 -3.86 17.71
CA THR A 29 18.65 -4.88 17.06
C THR A 29 17.62 -4.23 16.13
N LEU A 30 16.88 -3.23 16.61
CA LEU A 30 15.88 -2.50 15.82
C LEU A 30 16.52 -1.78 14.63
N PHE A 31 17.69 -1.17 14.81
CA PHE A 31 18.44 -0.54 13.72
C PHE A 31 18.80 -1.55 12.63
N ILE A 32 19.39 -2.69 13.01
CA ILE A 32 19.77 -3.75 12.06
C ILE A 32 18.54 -4.30 11.34
N LEU A 33 17.44 -4.52 12.05
CA LEU A 33 16.20 -5.02 11.44
C LEU A 33 15.55 -4.01 10.47
N LYS A 34 15.80 -2.70 10.65
CA LYS A 34 15.32 -1.66 9.74
C LYS A 34 16.23 -1.42 8.53
N LEU A 35 17.49 -1.88 8.54
CA LEU A 35 18.42 -1.69 7.42
C LEU A 35 17.88 -2.27 6.10
N PRO A 36 17.31 -3.49 6.03
CA PRO A 36 16.70 -3.98 4.80
C PRO A 36 15.59 -3.06 4.26
N PHE A 37 14.85 -2.39 5.14
CA PHE A 37 13.77 -1.48 4.72
C PHE A 37 14.33 -0.24 4.04
N LEU A 38 15.39 0.33 4.61
CA LEU A 38 16.10 1.47 4.04
C LEU A 38 16.74 1.11 2.70
N VAL A 39 17.36 -0.07 2.59
CA VAL A 39 17.93 -0.55 1.32
C VAL A 39 16.85 -0.66 0.25
N CYS A 40 15.72 -1.30 0.54
CA CYS A 40 14.62 -1.40 -0.41
C CYS A 40 13.98 -0.04 -0.74
N ASP A 41 13.91 0.89 0.22
CA ASP A 41 13.42 2.25 -0.03
C ASP A 41 14.35 3.03 -0.99
N MET A 42 15.67 2.96 -0.78
CA MET A 42 16.66 3.54 -1.69
C MET A 42 16.65 2.87 -3.07
N LEU A 43 16.48 1.55 -3.14
CA LEU A 43 16.34 0.83 -4.40
C LEU A 43 15.03 1.17 -5.13
N THR A 44 13.97 1.51 -4.39
CA THR A 44 12.73 2.03 -4.98
C THR A 44 12.97 3.40 -5.60
N ALA A 45 13.63 4.31 -4.88
CA ALA A 45 14.03 5.60 -5.43
C ALA A 45 14.92 5.43 -6.68
N TRP A 46 15.86 4.49 -6.66
CA TRP A 46 16.68 4.14 -7.82
C TRP A 46 15.83 3.65 -9.00
N ALA A 47 14.86 2.76 -8.75
CA ALA A 47 13.95 2.27 -9.79
C ALA A 47 13.12 3.41 -10.40
N VAL A 48 12.64 4.34 -9.58
CA VAL A 48 11.93 5.55 -10.02
C VAL A 48 12.83 6.46 -10.86
N TYR A 49 14.07 6.70 -10.44
CA TYR A 49 15.02 7.53 -11.18
C TYR A 49 15.22 7.01 -12.60
N PHE A 50 15.50 5.70 -12.71
CA PHE A 50 15.76 5.04 -14.00
C PHE A 50 14.49 4.72 -14.80
N TYR A 51 13.31 5.01 -14.25
CA TYR A 51 12.05 4.90 -14.96
C TYR A 51 11.90 6.03 -15.98
N PHE A 52 12.46 7.21 -15.75
CA PHE A 52 12.32 8.32 -16.69
C PHE A 52 13.55 8.47 -17.60
N PRO A 53 13.36 8.70 -18.91
CA PRO A 53 14.47 9.00 -19.80
C PRO A 53 15.07 10.38 -19.52
N ASN A 54 14.22 11.36 -19.17
CA ASN A 54 14.66 12.67 -18.72
C ASN A 54 15.12 12.59 -17.25
N LYS A 55 16.40 12.91 -17.01
CA LYS A 55 17.00 12.91 -15.67
C LYS A 55 16.26 13.85 -14.72
N GLU A 56 15.78 14.99 -15.22
CA GLU A 56 15.12 15.98 -14.39
C GLU A 56 13.80 15.44 -13.79
N ASP A 57 12.99 14.76 -14.61
CA ASP A 57 11.75 14.15 -14.15
C ASP A 57 12.02 12.99 -13.19
N GLY A 58 13.08 12.20 -13.45
CA GLY A 58 13.59 11.18 -12.54
C GLY A 58 13.96 11.73 -11.16
N ILE A 59 14.78 12.79 -11.08
CA ILE A 59 15.19 13.42 -9.80
C ILE A 59 13.98 13.89 -9.01
N ARG A 60 13.02 14.52 -9.67
CA ARG A 60 11.83 15.07 -9.01
C ARG A 60 10.91 13.98 -8.48
N SER A 61 10.66 12.92 -9.26
CA SER A 61 9.90 11.77 -8.79
C SER A 61 10.61 11.05 -7.64
N CYS A 62 11.95 10.96 -7.65
CA CYS A 62 12.71 10.45 -6.51
C CYS A 62 12.55 11.32 -5.27
N ALA A 63 12.62 12.64 -5.42
CA ALA A 63 12.40 13.56 -4.30
C ALA A 63 10.99 13.39 -3.73
N MET A 64 9.97 13.30 -4.58
CA MET A 64 8.60 13.04 -4.15
C MET A 64 8.45 11.70 -3.42
N TRP A 65 9.14 10.64 -3.86
CA TRP A 65 9.15 9.34 -3.18
C TRP A 65 9.82 9.42 -1.79
N LEU A 66 11.03 9.96 -1.73
CA LEU A 66 11.86 10.00 -0.52
C LEU A 66 11.29 10.93 0.55
N PHE A 67 10.63 12.03 0.16
CA PHE A 67 10.08 13.02 1.08
C PHE A 67 8.56 12.93 1.23
N ASN A 68 7.94 11.83 0.78
CA ASN A 68 6.52 11.62 0.98
C ASN A 68 6.20 11.26 2.45
N PRO A 69 5.31 12.01 3.13
CA PRO A 69 4.97 11.74 4.54
C PRO A 69 4.37 10.35 4.77
N VAL A 70 3.66 9.78 3.79
CA VAL A 70 3.01 8.46 3.93
C VAL A 70 4.05 7.33 4.03
N THR A 71 5.06 7.33 3.16
CA THR A 71 6.13 6.31 3.15
C THR A 71 7.05 6.50 4.35
N LEU A 72 7.40 7.75 4.68
CA LEU A 72 8.18 8.06 5.88
C LEU A 72 7.52 7.53 7.15
N PHE A 73 6.21 7.76 7.27
CA PHE A 73 5.41 7.21 8.36
C PHE A 73 5.39 5.67 8.33
N ALA A 74 5.03 5.05 7.20
CA ALA A 74 4.86 3.61 7.12
C ALA A 74 6.16 2.83 7.41
N PHE A 75 7.28 3.28 6.85
CA PHE A 75 8.54 2.53 6.89
C PHE A 75 9.34 2.81 8.16
N TYR A 76 9.42 4.07 8.59
CA TYR A 76 10.38 4.47 9.62
C TYR A 76 9.71 4.68 10.99
N ILE A 77 8.58 5.37 11.02
CA ILE A 77 7.84 5.65 12.26
C ILE A 77 7.09 4.40 12.71
N PHE A 78 6.25 3.86 11.83
CA PHE A 78 5.47 2.66 12.12
C PHE A 78 6.32 1.38 12.03
N GLY A 79 7.43 1.40 11.29
CA GLY A 79 8.44 0.33 11.31
C GLY A 79 8.04 -0.94 10.56
N ARG A 80 7.17 -0.86 9.55
CA ARG A 80 6.74 -2.02 8.76
C ARG A 80 7.61 -2.23 7.53
N PHE A 81 7.74 -3.50 7.14
CA PHE A 81 8.51 -3.94 5.98
C PHE A 81 7.85 -3.66 4.62
N GLU A 82 6.93 -2.70 4.53
CA GLU A 82 6.18 -2.40 3.30
C GLU A 82 7.08 -1.95 2.14
N SER A 83 8.27 -1.41 2.43
CA SER A 83 9.22 -0.97 1.39
C SER A 83 9.73 -2.13 0.53
N ILE A 84 9.78 -3.36 1.06
CA ILE A 84 10.27 -4.54 0.34
C ILE A 84 9.35 -4.90 -0.84
N PRO A 85 8.04 -5.19 -0.66
CA PRO A 85 7.16 -5.47 -1.78
C PRO A 85 6.99 -4.26 -2.71
N ILE A 86 7.03 -3.03 -2.20
CA ILE A 86 6.93 -1.83 -3.05
C ILE A 86 8.15 -1.72 -3.97
N PHE A 87 9.36 -2.03 -3.48
CA PHE A 87 10.56 -2.10 -4.32
C PHE A 87 10.37 -3.08 -5.49
N PHE A 88 9.91 -4.30 -5.20
CA PHE A 88 9.67 -5.30 -6.24
C PHE A 88 8.59 -4.85 -7.24
N GLY A 89 7.54 -4.17 -6.79
CA GLY A 89 6.53 -3.57 -7.65
C GLY A 89 7.10 -2.48 -8.57
N ALA A 90 7.90 -1.56 -8.02
CA ALA A 90 8.57 -0.50 -8.78
C ALA A 90 9.57 -1.08 -9.79
N ALA A 91 10.35 -2.08 -9.38
CA ALA A 91 11.29 -2.78 -10.25
C ALA A 91 10.57 -3.55 -11.37
N ALA A 92 9.41 -4.15 -11.10
CA ALA A 92 8.58 -4.79 -12.11
C ALA A 92 8.10 -3.78 -13.15
N LEU A 93 7.62 -2.60 -12.74
CA LEU A 93 7.23 -1.51 -13.64
C LEU A 93 8.40 -1.04 -14.51
N LEU A 94 9.58 -0.87 -13.91
CA LEU A 94 10.80 -0.53 -14.64
C LEU A 94 11.20 -1.60 -15.66
N ALA A 95 11.05 -2.89 -15.31
CA ALA A 95 11.32 -3.99 -16.21
C ALA A 95 10.33 -4.02 -17.39
N VAL A 96 9.03 -3.76 -17.16
CA VAL A 96 8.03 -3.59 -18.23
C VAL A 96 8.44 -2.47 -19.17
N LYS A 97 8.81 -1.30 -18.63
CA LYS A 97 9.26 -0.15 -19.43
C LYS A 97 10.47 -0.45 -20.30
N LYS A 98 11.38 -1.29 -19.81
CA LYS A 98 12.56 -1.77 -20.56
C LYS A 98 12.26 -2.97 -21.46
N ASN A 99 10.99 -3.31 -21.69
CA ASN A 99 10.53 -4.46 -22.47
C ASN A 99 11.09 -5.81 -21.99
N ARG A 100 11.39 -5.94 -20.68
CA ARG A 100 11.88 -7.18 -20.06
C ARG A 100 10.74 -7.90 -19.34
N ILE A 101 9.78 -8.43 -20.11
CA ILE A 101 8.52 -8.96 -19.58
C ILE A 101 8.71 -10.14 -18.63
N LEU A 102 9.65 -11.06 -18.91
CA LEU A 102 9.93 -12.19 -18.02
C LEU A 102 10.50 -11.73 -16.67
N LEU A 103 11.42 -10.76 -16.69
CA LEU A 103 11.95 -10.18 -15.46
C LEU A 103 10.84 -9.45 -14.68
N ALA A 104 9.97 -8.72 -15.37
CA ALA A 104 8.81 -8.08 -14.76
C ALA A 104 7.88 -9.09 -14.08
N ALA A 105 7.63 -10.24 -14.71
CA ALA A 105 6.82 -11.31 -14.15
C ALA A 105 7.42 -11.91 -12.86
N VAL A 106 8.75 -12.14 -12.83
CA VAL A 106 9.44 -12.62 -11.63
C VAL A 106 9.41 -11.58 -10.51
N LEU A 107 9.72 -10.32 -10.82
CA LEU A 107 9.70 -9.23 -9.84
C LEU A 107 8.29 -8.99 -9.29
N LEU A 108 7.26 -9.04 -10.14
CA LEU A 108 5.87 -9.02 -9.70
C LEU A 108 5.58 -10.20 -8.77
N GLY A 109 6.02 -11.41 -9.12
CA GLY A 109 5.84 -12.59 -8.28
C GLY A 109 6.39 -12.42 -6.85
N LEU A 110 7.59 -11.82 -6.73
CA LEU A 110 8.18 -11.45 -5.44
C LEU A 110 7.37 -10.36 -4.72
N CYS A 111 6.85 -9.37 -5.45
CA CYS A 111 5.94 -8.36 -4.91
C CYS A 111 4.66 -9.00 -4.32
N LEU A 112 4.02 -9.92 -5.06
CA LEU A 112 2.80 -10.62 -4.65
C LEU A 112 2.98 -11.44 -3.36
N ASN A 113 4.18 -11.97 -3.14
CA ASN A 113 4.49 -12.78 -1.94
C ASN A 113 4.99 -11.93 -0.76
N GLY A 114 5.27 -10.65 -0.97
CA GLY A 114 5.68 -9.77 0.12
C GLY A 114 4.52 -9.30 1.00
N ARG A 115 3.34 -9.08 0.40
CA ARG A 115 2.11 -8.65 1.09
C ARG A 115 0.87 -9.09 0.34
N GLU A 116 -0.15 -9.46 1.09
CA GLU A 116 -1.44 -9.95 0.60
C GLU A 116 -2.15 -8.96 -0.33
N MET A 117 -1.96 -7.67 -0.10
CA MET A 117 -2.62 -6.60 -0.86
C MET A 117 -2.00 -6.32 -2.22
N MET A 118 -0.79 -6.83 -2.45
CA MET A 118 -0.17 -6.74 -3.78
C MET A 118 -0.93 -7.59 -4.81
N ILE A 119 -1.86 -8.46 -4.38
CA ILE A 119 -2.73 -9.25 -5.27
C ILE A 119 -3.56 -8.38 -6.23
N PHE A 120 -3.81 -7.11 -5.92
CA PHE A 120 -4.45 -6.17 -6.85
C PHE A 120 -3.60 -5.87 -8.11
N TYR A 121 -2.31 -6.24 -8.12
CA TYR A 121 -1.47 -6.13 -9.30
C TYR A 121 -1.56 -7.37 -10.20
N PHE A 122 -1.91 -8.53 -9.62
CA PHE A 122 -1.88 -9.83 -10.30
C PHE A 122 -2.73 -9.82 -11.58
N LEU A 123 -4.03 -9.55 -11.48
CA LEU A 123 -4.91 -9.63 -12.67
C LEU A 123 -4.64 -8.49 -13.66
N VAL A 124 -4.23 -7.30 -13.19
CA VAL A 124 -3.84 -6.19 -14.07
C VAL A 124 -2.65 -6.59 -14.96
N PHE A 125 -1.58 -7.13 -14.37
CA PHE A 125 -0.42 -7.60 -15.13
C PHE A 125 -0.77 -8.79 -16.03
N LEU A 126 -1.47 -9.78 -15.49
CA LEU A 126 -1.83 -11.01 -16.22
C LEU A 126 -2.65 -10.69 -17.47
N VAL A 127 -3.73 -9.91 -17.32
CA VAL A 127 -4.61 -9.54 -18.43
C VAL A 127 -3.87 -8.65 -19.44
N THR A 128 -3.05 -7.70 -18.97
CA THR A 128 -2.29 -6.84 -19.90
C THR A 128 -1.30 -7.62 -20.74
N ILE A 129 -0.55 -8.56 -20.14
CA ILE A 129 0.44 -9.39 -20.86
C ILE A 129 -0.26 -10.37 -21.81
N ALA A 130 -1.34 -11.01 -21.36
CA ALA A 130 -2.09 -11.97 -22.18
C ALA A 130 -2.67 -11.29 -23.44
N THR A 131 -3.22 -10.08 -23.28
CA THR A 131 -3.87 -9.30 -24.35
C THR A 131 -2.92 -8.43 -25.18
N ALA A 132 -1.64 -8.31 -24.79
CA ALA A 132 -0.65 -7.54 -25.54
C ALA A 132 -0.56 -7.99 -27.01
N PRO A 133 -0.33 -7.11 -27.99
CA PRO A 133 -0.10 -7.54 -29.38
C PRO A 133 1.13 -8.45 -29.51
N LEU A 134 1.10 -9.47 -30.38
CA LEU A 134 2.25 -10.38 -30.59
C LEU A 134 3.51 -9.66 -31.08
N LYS A 135 3.34 -8.52 -31.75
CA LYS A 135 4.45 -7.63 -32.16
C LYS A 135 5.20 -7.05 -30.95
N GLN A 136 4.51 -6.85 -29.82
CA GLN A 136 5.11 -6.30 -28.60
C GLN A 136 5.66 -7.41 -27.70
N VAL A 137 4.93 -8.52 -27.54
CA VAL A 137 5.35 -9.66 -26.71
C VAL A 137 5.13 -10.96 -27.48
N PRO A 138 6.20 -11.72 -27.80
CA PRO A 138 6.09 -13.02 -28.45
C PRO A 138 5.24 -14.01 -27.63
N LEU A 139 4.53 -14.92 -28.31
CA LEU A 139 3.62 -15.87 -27.65
C LEU A 139 4.31 -16.70 -26.55
N LYS A 140 5.55 -17.16 -26.80
CA LYS A 140 6.34 -17.92 -25.82
C LYS A 140 6.57 -17.11 -24.53
N GLU A 141 6.93 -15.83 -24.66
CA GLU A 141 7.13 -14.95 -23.50
C GLU A 141 5.84 -14.68 -22.76
N LYS A 142 4.72 -14.49 -23.47
CA LYS A 142 3.41 -14.33 -22.82
C LYS A 142 3.04 -15.53 -21.96
N ILE A 143 3.15 -16.73 -22.53
CA ILE A 143 2.82 -17.98 -21.82
C ILE A 143 3.70 -18.13 -20.59
N LEU A 144 5.03 -17.96 -20.76
CA LEU A 144 5.98 -18.11 -19.66
C LEU A 144 5.77 -17.03 -18.58
N ALA A 145 5.60 -15.77 -18.96
CA ALA A 145 5.30 -14.69 -18.01
C ALA A 145 4.00 -14.96 -17.24
N SER A 146 2.94 -15.38 -17.94
CA SER A 146 1.64 -15.69 -17.33
C SER A 146 1.76 -16.86 -16.35
N ALA A 147 2.50 -17.92 -16.73
CA ALA A 147 2.75 -19.06 -15.87
C ALA A 147 3.53 -18.68 -14.59
N ILE A 148 4.57 -17.84 -14.71
CA ILE A 148 5.32 -17.31 -13.56
C ILE A 148 4.39 -16.53 -12.64
N ILE A 149 3.58 -15.61 -13.20
CA ILE A 149 2.67 -14.76 -12.43
C ILE A 149 1.63 -15.61 -11.69
N ILE A 150 1.04 -16.61 -12.37
CA ILE A 150 0.08 -17.56 -11.76
C ILE A 150 0.74 -18.39 -10.66
N PHE A 151 1.95 -18.90 -10.90
CA PHE A 151 2.70 -19.69 -9.91
C PHE A 151 2.92 -18.90 -8.61
N PHE A 152 3.43 -17.67 -8.71
CA PHE A 152 3.66 -16.84 -7.53
C PHE A 152 2.35 -16.39 -6.86
N ALA A 153 1.29 -16.14 -7.63
CA ALA A 153 -0.03 -15.80 -7.07
C ALA A 153 -0.65 -16.98 -6.32
N ALA A 154 -0.51 -18.21 -6.84
CA ALA A 154 -0.93 -19.43 -6.15
C ALA A 154 -0.12 -19.64 -4.87
N GLY A 155 1.20 -19.39 -4.91
CA GLY A 155 2.05 -19.38 -3.71
C GLY A 155 1.57 -18.39 -2.65
N ALA A 156 1.27 -17.15 -3.05
CA ALA A 156 0.74 -16.13 -2.15
C ALA A 156 -0.63 -16.55 -1.57
N LEU A 157 -1.51 -17.14 -2.38
CA LEU A 157 -2.82 -17.61 -1.91
C LEU A 157 -2.72 -18.80 -0.95
N ASN A 158 -1.82 -19.75 -1.23
CA ASN A 158 -1.55 -20.88 -0.34
C ASN A 158 -0.94 -20.44 0.99
N LEU A 159 -0.06 -19.43 0.96
CA LEU A 159 0.43 -18.79 2.17
C LEU A 159 -0.72 -18.16 2.96
N LEU A 160 -1.67 -17.51 2.28
CA LEU A 160 -2.84 -16.91 2.93
C LEU A 160 -3.79 -17.92 3.53
N THR A 161 -4.03 -19.07 2.87
CA THR A 161 -4.88 -20.13 3.42
C THR A 161 -4.21 -20.82 4.61
N ALA A 162 -2.91 -21.10 4.53
CA ALA A 162 -2.14 -21.65 5.64
C ALA A 162 -2.12 -20.68 6.84
N ILE A 163 -1.83 -19.41 6.61
CA ILE A 163 -1.84 -18.36 7.64
C ILE A 163 -3.25 -18.15 8.20
N GLY A 164 -4.28 -18.12 7.35
CA GLY A 164 -5.68 -17.94 7.75
C GLY A 164 -6.21 -19.10 8.60
N ALA A 165 -5.80 -20.34 8.31
CA ALA A 165 -6.08 -21.49 9.15
C ALA A 165 -5.44 -21.35 10.54
N HIS A 166 -4.24 -20.78 10.64
CA HIS A 166 -3.56 -20.52 11.92
C HIS A 166 -4.05 -19.26 12.66
N PHE A 167 -4.59 -18.26 11.97
CA PHE A 167 -5.17 -17.07 12.61
C PHE A 167 -6.48 -17.37 13.34
N GLN A 168 -7.22 -18.42 12.97
CA GLN A 168 -8.37 -18.88 13.78
C GLN A 168 -7.93 -19.29 15.20
N ASP A 169 -6.69 -19.75 15.36
CA ASP A 169 -6.15 -20.15 16.66
C ASP A 169 -5.42 -19.00 17.39
N ALA A 170 -4.83 -18.05 16.66
CA ALA A 170 -3.99 -16.98 17.25
C ALA A 170 -4.69 -15.61 17.44
N SER A 171 -5.79 -15.34 16.72
CA SER A 171 -6.56 -14.11 16.92
C SER A 171 -7.51 -14.28 18.11
N GLY A 172 -7.12 -13.70 19.25
CA GLY A 172 -7.92 -13.69 20.47
C GLY A 172 -9.40 -13.34 20.24
N HIS A 173 -10.23 -13.76 21.19
CA HIS A 173 -11.69 -13.96 21.16
C HIS A 173 -12.60 -13.08 20.26
N GLU A 174 -12.21 -11.89 19.81
CA GLU A 174 -13.01 -11.00 18.95
C GLU A 174 -13.20 -11.53 17.52
N VAL A 175 -12.14 -11.93 16.83
CA VAL A 175 -12.24 -12.45 15.45
C VAL A 175 -12.94 -13.81 15.43
N GLY A 176 -12.66 -14.65 16.43
CA GLY A 176 -13.37 -15.91 16.65
C GLY A 176 -14.85 -15.74 17.02
N ARG A 177 -15.24 -14.67 17.73
CA ARG A 177 -16.65 -14.38 18.05
C ARG A 177 -17.42 -13.87 16.84
N ILE A 178 -16.82 -13.01 16.02
CA ILE A 178 -17.45 -12.49 14.79
C ILE A 178 -17.61 -13.61 13.74
N LEU A 179 -16.64 -14.52 13.63
CA LEU A 179 -16.76 -15.72 12.79
C LEU A 179 -17.83 -16.71 13.31
N LYS A 180 -17.96 -16.87 14.64
CA LYS A 180 -19.03 -17.68 15.25
C LYS A 180 -20.42 -17.07 15.09
N GLU A 181 -20.54 -15.76 14.95
CA GLU A 181 -21.83 -15.07 14.75
C GLU A 181 -22.37 -15.18 13.30
N GLY A 182 -21.63 -15.80 12.37
CA GLY A 182 -22.15 -16.26 11.07
C GLY A 182 -22.64 -15.19 10.10
N ARG A 183 -22.41 -13.89 10.38
CA ARG A 183 -22.99 -12.77 9.60
C ARG A 183 -22.01 -12.03 8.70
N VAL A 184 -20.71 -12.29 8.78
CA VAL A 184 -19.72 -11.61 7.92
C VAL A 184 -18.67 -12.63 7.47
N ILE A 185 -18.77 -13.09 6.22
CA ILE A 185 -17.66 -13.79 5.57
C ILE A 185 -16.57 -12.73 5.35
N HIS A 186 -15.48 -12.81 6.10
CA HIS A 186 -14.34 -11.91 5.92
C HIS A 186 -13.47 -12.45 4.78
N LEU A 187 -13.43 -11.76 3.63
CA LEU A 187 -12.42 -12.00 2.60
C LEU A 187 -11.21 -11.11 2.92
N PHE A 188 -10.04 -11.70 3.19
CA PHE A 188 -8.82 -10.98 3.60
C PHE A 188 -8.98 -10.10 4.86
N ALA A 189 -9.78 -10.52 5.83
CA ALA A 189 -10.12 -9.75 7.04
C ALA A 189 -11.03 -8.50 6.83
N PHE A 190 -11.60 -8.29 5.64
CA PHE A 190 -12.50 -7.16 5.37
C PHE A 190 -13.98 -7.51 5.49
N SER A 191 -14.79 -6.55 5.95
CA SER A 191 -16.24 -6.71 6.05
C SER A 191 -16.93 -6.56 4.68
N LEU A 192 -17.63 -7.62 4.24
CA LEU A 192 -18.23 -7.74 2.89
C LEU A 192 -19.15 -6.61 2.45
N HIS A 193 -19.83 -5.92 3.38
CA HIS A 193 -20.76 -4.83 3.04
C HIS A 193 -20.06 -3.64 2.36
N ARG A 194 -18.73 -3.52 2.47
CA ARG A 194 -17.92 -2.49 1.78
C ARG A 194 -17.21 -3.03 0.53
N ILE A 195 -17.24 -4.35 0.32
CA ILE A 195 -16.48 -5.03 -0.74
C ILE A 195 -17.18 -4.90 -2.10
N MET A 196 -18.51 -4.73 -2.18
CA MET A 196 -19.23 -4.81 -3.47
C MET A 196 -18.73 -3.84 -4.55
N ALA A 197 -18.25 -2.65 -4.18
CA ALA A 197 -17.73 -1.68 -5.15
C ALA A 197 -16.39 -2.13 -5.77
N ILE A 198 -15.56 -2.89 -5.04
CA ILE A 198 -14.19 -3.21 -5.48
C ILE A 198 -14.18 -4.21 -6.64
N PRO A 199 -14.84 -5.38 -6.60
CA PRO A 199 -14.93 -6.28 -7.75
C PRO A 199 -15.54 -5.60 -8.97
N LEU A 200 -16.53 -4.73 -8.79
CA LEU A 200 -17.14 -3.98 -9.89
C LEU A 200 -16.11 -3.05 -10.55
N VAL A 201 -15.49 -2.16 -9.79
CA VAL A 201 -14.51 -1.20 -10.32
C VAL A 201 -13.30 -1.94 -10.90
N TYR A 202 -12.83 -2.99 -10.23
CA TYR A 202 -11.72 -3.80 -10.71
C TYR A 202 -12.07 -4.54 -12.00
N SER A 203 -13.29 -5.07 -12.15
CA SER A 203 -13.76 -5.67 -13.40
C SER A 203 -13.80 -4.64 -14.54
N LEU A 204 -14.27 -3.42 -14.27
CA LEU A 204 -14.25 -2.32 -15.25
C LEU A 204 -12.83 -1.97 -15.69
N ILE A 205 -11.85 -1.97 -14.76
CA ILE A 205 -10.44 -1.78 -15.08
C ILE A 205 -9.93 -2.90 -16.00
N LEU A 206 -10.25 -4.16 -15.71
CA LEU A 206 -9.83 -5.30 -16.53
C LEU A 206 -10.47 -5.27 -17.93
N ILE A 207 -11.75 -4.92 -18.04
CA ILE A 207 -12.45 -4.72 -19.31
C ILE A 207 -11.78 -3.58 -20.10
N TRP A 208 -11.45 -2.47 -19.44
CA TRP A 208 -10.72 -1.37 -20.08
C TRP A 208 -9.34 -1.82 -20.58
N ILE A 209 -8.56 -2.57 -19.80
CA ILE A 209 -7.25 -3.10 -20.23
C ILE A 209 -7.40 -3.99 -21.47
N TRP A 210 -8.40 -4.87 -21.47
CA TRP A 210 -8.66 -5.80 -22.56
C TRP A 210 -9.06 -5.08 -23.85
N THR A 211 -9.93 -4.06 -23.75
CA THR A 211 -10.47 -3.36 -24.91
C THR A 211 -9.60 -2.21 -25.42
N SER A 212 -8.80 -1.59 -24.55
CA SER A 212 -7.93 -0.47 -24.92
C SER A 212 -6.79 -0.91 -25.84
N ARG A 213 -6.32 0.00 -26.67
CA ARG A 213 -5.03 -0.11 -27.37
C ARG A 213 -3.99 0.76 -26.66
N GLY A 214 -2.71 0.60 -27.01
CA GLY A 214 -1.61 1.37 -26.45
C GLY A 214 -0.53 0.50 -25.80
N SER A 215 0.47 1.16 -25.21
CA SER A 215 1.61 0.49 -24.58
C SER A 215 1.23 -0.33 -23.33
N ILE A 216 1.90 -1.48 -23.16
CA ILE A 216 1.77 -2.36 -21.99
C ILE A 216 2.11 -1.62 -20.69
N GLU A 217 3.16 -0.80 -20.71
CA GLU A 217 3.61 0.00 -19.56
C GLU A 217 2.49 0.89 -19.03
N LYS A 218 1.85 1.70 -19.89
CA LYS A 218 0.81 2.65 -19.47
C LYS A 218 -0.43 1.93 -18.97
N LYS A 219 -0.81 0.81 -19.59
CA LYS A 219 -1.94 -0.02 -19.15
C LYS A 219 -1.72 -0.59 -17.77
N ILE A 220 -0.55 -1.17 -17.51
CA ILE A 220 -0.18 -1.71 -16.20
C ILE A 220 -0.12 -0.59 -15.18
N LEU A 221 0.58 0.51 -15.49
CA LEU A 221 0.73 1.64 -14.59
C LEU A 221 -0.64 2.20 -14.19
N LEU A 222 -1.49 2.56 -15.15
CA LEU A 222 -2.82 3.10 -14.88
C LEU A 222 -3.72 2.07 -14.19
N GLY A 223 -3.75 0.83 -14.67
CA GLY A 223 -4.59 -0.23 -14.12
C GLY A 223 -4.28 -0.50 -12.64
N CYS A 224 -3.00 -0.64 -12.28
CA CYS A 224 -2.58 -0.84 -10.89
C CYS A 224 -2.88 0.40 -10.02
N SER A 225 -2.69 1.60 -10.58
CA SER A 225 -3.01 2.86 -9.90
C SER A 225 -4.49 2.93 -9.54
N LEU A 226 -5.37 2.70 -10.52
CA LEU A 226 -6.82 2.75 -10.33
C LEU A 226 -7.28 1.64 -9.39
N ALA A 227 -6.72 0.44 -9.49
CA ALA A 227 -7.06 -0.67 -8.60
C ALA A 227 -6.77 -0.32 -7.13
N MET A 228 -5.56 0.18 -6.83
CA MET A 228 -5.19 0.54 -5.46
C MET A 228 -5.93 1.77 -4.96
N MET A 229 -6.08 2.81 -5.78
CA MET A 229 -6.84 4.00 -5.39
C MET A 229 -8.30 3.65 -5.10
N SER A 230 -8.90 2.76 -5.88
CA SER A 230 -10.26 2.26 -5.64
C SER A 230 -10.34 1.45 -4.35
N PHE A 231 -9.35 0.60 -4.09
CA PHE A 231 -9.25 -0.11 -2.82
C PHE A 231 -9.22 0.87 -1.64
N PHE A 232 -8.36 1.88 -1.65
CA PHE A 232 -8.28 2.89 -0.58
C PHE A 232 -9.47 3.86 -0.55
N ALA A 233 -10.23 3.99 -1.64
CA ALA A 233 -11.46 4.77 -1.66
C ALA A 233 -12.59 4.07 -0.91
N PHE A 234 -12.73 2.75 -1.08
CA PHE A 234 -13.89 1.99 -0.61
C PHE A 234 -13.63 1.13 0.63
N SER A 235 -12.38 0.76 0.90
CA SER A 235 -12.03 -0.07 2.06
C SER A 235 -11.71 0.75 3.30
N SER A 236 -11.79 0.07 4.44
CA SER A 236 -11.20 0.53 5.71
C SER A 236 -9.83 -0.10 5.81
N TYR A 237 -8.83 0.69 6.13
CA TYR A 237 -7.43 0.29 6.17
C TYR A 237 -6.78 1.02 7.33
N THR A 238 -5.56 0.63 7.71
CA THR A 238 -4.74 1.38 8.67
C THR A 238 -3.78 2.30 7.92
N ALA A 239 -3.31 3.36 8.57
CA ALA A 239 -2.58 4.44 7.90
C ALA A 239 -1.38 4.00 7.04
N HIS A 240 -0.61 3.01 7.50
CA HIS A 240 0.60 2.56 6.81
C HIS A 240 0.32 1.85 5.48
N PHE A 241 -0.84 1.21 5.32
CA PHE A 241 -1.20 0.50 4.08
C PHE A 241 -1.28 1.43 2.89
N THR A 242 -1.61 2.70 3.09
CA THR A 242 -1.63 3.73 2.05
C THR A 242 -0.30 3.84 1.29
N SER A 243 0.83 3.46 1.90
CA SER A 243 2.14 3.44 1.24
C SER A 243 2.17 2.59 -0.04
N TRP A 244 1.35 1.53 -0.12
CA TRP A 244 1.30 0.63 -1.27
C TRP A 244 0.83 1.29 -2.58
N MET A 245 0.08 2.40 -2.49
CA MET A 245 -0.35 3.10 -3.71
C MET A 245 0.56 4.27 -4.08
N ILE A 246 1.51 4.68 -3.25
CA ILE A 246 2.29 5.93 -3.43
C ILE A 246 3.19 5.88 -4.66
N ILE A 247 3.71 4.71 -5.02
CA ILE A 247 4.60 4.59 -6.18
C ILE A 247 3.93 5.08 -7.47
N PHE A 248 2.60 4.92 -7.58
CA PHE A 248 1.84 5.30 -8.76
C PHE A 248 1.74 6.82 -9.00
N PRO A 249 1.24 7.66 -8.07
CA PRO A 249 1.28 9.10 -8.24
C PRO A 249 2.71 9.64 -8.34
N VAL A 250 3.70 9.01 -7.73
CA VAL A 250 5.12 9.38 -7.93
C VAL A 250 5.55 9.20 -9.39
N LEU A 251 5.18 8.07 -10.01
CA LEU A 251 5.49 7.82 -11.43
C LEU A 251 4.66 8.72 -12.35
N PHE A 252 3.38 8.94 -12.06
CA PHE A 252 2.59 9.89 -12.87
C PHE A 252 3.05 11.34 -12.72
N TYR A 253 3.61 11.74 -11.58
CA TYR A 253 4.18 13.07 -11.40
C TYR A 253 5.37 13.33 -12.33
N GLY A 254 6.17 12.30 -12.64
CA GLY A 254 7.27 12.41 -13.61
C GLY A 254 6.76 12.64 -15.06
N TYR A 255 5.49 12.29 -15.33
CA TYR A 255 4.83 12.58 -16.61
C TYR A 255 4.04 13.89 -16.61
N ASP A 256 3.31 14.18 -15.53
CA ASP A 256 2.50 15.39 -15.37
C ASP A 256 2.75 16.05 -14.00
N ARG A 257 3.49 17.17 -14.04
CA ARG A 257 3.88 17.95 -12.86
C ARG A 257 2.67 18.52 -12.10
N ASN A 258 1.52 18.62 -12.75
CA ASN A 258 0.30 19.12 -12.10
C ASN A 258 -0.23 18.17 -11.03
N LEU A 259 0.22 16.90 -11.00
CA LEU A 259 -0.17 15.92 -10.00
C LEU A 259 0.38 16.20 -8.58
N LEU A 260 1.40 17.07 -8.46
CA LEU A 260 1.98 17.38 -7.15
C LEU A 260 0.97 18.03 -6.19
N LYS A 261 0.17 18.99 -6.68
CA LYS A 261 -0.82 19.70 -5.87
C LYS A 261 -1.88 18.77 -5.27
N PRO A 262 -2.58 17.93 -6.06
CA PRO A 262 -3.54 17.00 -5.50
C PRO A 262 -2.89 15.90 -4.66
N PHE A 263 -1.63 15.53 -4.91
CA PHE A 263 -0.90 14.62 -4.04
C PHE A 263 -0.59 15.24 -2.66
N ILE A 264 -0.18 16.52 -2.61
CA ILE A 264 0.00 17.24 -1.34
C ILE A 264 -1.33 17.35 -0.59
N ALA A 265 -2.41 17.70 -1.30
CA ALA A 265 -3.75 17.72 -0.72
C ALA A 265 -4.15 16.33 -0.20
N PHE A 266 -3.86 15.26 -0.95
CA PHE A 266 -4.07 13.90 -0.50
C PHE A 266 -3.30 13.59 0.78
N CYS A 267 -2.01 13.96 0.87
CA CYS A 267 -1.20 13.75 2.07
C CYS A 267 -1.75 14.51 3.28
N PHE A 268 -2.22 15.75 3.08
CA PHE A 268 -2.88 16.54 4.11
C PHE A 268 -4.19 15.89 4.58
N GLY A 269 -5.00 15.42 3.63
CA GLY A 269 -6.23 14.68 3.89
C GLY A 269 -6.01 13.42 4.71
N TRP A 270 -5.05 12.61 4.25
CA TRP A 270 -4.64 11.37 4.89
C TRP A 270 -4.10 11.63 6.31
N PHE A 271 -3.21 12.61 6.48
CA PHE A 271 -2.67 12.96 7.79
C PHE A 271 -3.78 13.41 8.74
N GLY A 272 -4.65 14.32 8.31
CA GLY A 272 -5.77 14.79 9.12
C GLY A 272 -6.71 13.65 9.50
N HIS A 273 -7.09 12.79 8.55
CA HIS A 273 -7.95 11.64 8.82
C HIS A 273 -7.35 10.77 9.92
N TRP A 274 -6.07 10.44 9.83
CA TRP A 274 -5.41 9.58 10.79
C TRP A 274 -5.06 10.25 12.12
N ALA A 275 -4.79 11.55 12.12
CA ALA A 275 -4.59 12.32 13.35
C ALA A 275 -5.87 12.33 14.22
N PHE A 276 -7.05 12.44 13.61
CA PHE A 276 -8.33 12.41 14.32
C PHE A 276 -8.87 11.00 14.58
N ASN A 277 -8.53 10.01 13.75
CA ASN A 277 -9.08 8.66 13.84
C ASN A 277 -8.22 7.67 14.65
N SER A 278 -7.01 8.05 15.09
CA SER A 278 -6.14 7.14 15.85
C SER A 278 -6.24 7.35 17.36
N ASP A 279 -6.86 6.40 18.06
CA ASP A 279 -7.09 6.46 19.51
C ASP A 279 -5.82 6.17 20.36
N LEU A 280 -4.75 5.64 19.74
CA LEU A 280 -3.52 5.19 20.43
C LEU A 280 -2.31 6.11 20.23
N GLY A 281 -2.53 7.31 19.71
CA GLY A 281 -1.43 8.24 19.41
C GLY A 281 -0.43 7.70 18.40
N VAL A 282 -0.88 6.89 17.44
CA VAL A 282 -0.04 6.40 16.34
C VAL A 282 0.56 7.57 15.55
N PHE A 283 -0.17 8.68 15.45
CA PHE A 283 0.28 9.93 14.81
C PHE A 283 0.76 11.02 15.78
N THR A 284 0.81 10.74 17.08
CA THR A 284 1.30 11.70 18.10
C THR A 284 2.47 11.12 18.89
N TRP A 285 2.28 9.97 19.53
CA TRP A 285 3.19 9.33 20.48
C TRP A 285 4.13 8.32 19.85
N TRP A 286 3.71 7.60 18.80
CA TRP A 286 4.58 6.62 18.14
C TRP A 286 5.72 7.27 17.36
N LEU A 287 5.55 8.53 16.94
CA LEU A 287 6.62 9.40 16.46
C LEU A 287 7.74 9.60 17.49
N ALA A 288 7.41 9.54 18.78
CA ALA A 288 8.31 9.72 19.92
C ALA A 288 8.51 8.44 20.74
N SER A 289 8.11 7.27 20.24
CA SER A 289 8.37 5.98 20.91
C SER A 289 9.89 5.80 21.06
N PRO A 290 10.40 5.47 22.27
CA PRO A 290 9.76 4.63 23.28
C PRO A 290 9.04 5.36 24.43
N TYR A 291 8.79 6.66 24.36
CA TYR A 291 8.03 7.33 25.43
C TYR A 291 6.58 6.84 25.45
N SER A 292 6.26 5.93 26.38
CA SER A 292 4.90 5.44 26.54
C SER A 292 3.97 6.57 27.01
N LEU A 293 2.70 6.49 26.64
CA LEU A 293 1.62 7.39 27.10
C LEU A 293 1.62 7.61 28.63
N HIS A 294 2.07 6.61 29.39
CA HIS A 294 2.15 6.69 30.84
C HIS A 294 3.24 7.63 31.37
N PHE A 295 4.27 7.93 30.56
CA PHE A 295 5.38 8.77 30.98
C PHE A 295 5.15 10.27 30.77
N THR A 296 4.46 10.67 29.70
CA THR A 296 4.38 12.10 29.34
C THR A 296 3.08 12.79 29.74
N ARG A 297 1.97 12.05 29.96
CA ARG A 297 0.62 12.62 30.24
C ARG A 297 0.16 13.69 29.24
N ILE A 298 0.79 13.79 28.07
CA ILE A 298 0.42 14.79 27.07
C ILE A 298 -0.79 14.21 26.31
N PRO A 299 -1.87 15.00 26.11
CA PRO A 299 -3.09 14.52 25.47
C PRO A 299 -2.85 14.11 24.02
N THR A 300 -3.62 13.13 23.55
CA THR A 300 -3.69 12.78 22.13
C THR A 300 -4.36 13.91 21.32
N PHE A 301 -4.20 13.88 20.00
CA PHE A 301 -4.83 14.89 19.14
C PHE A 301 -6.37 14.87 19.20
N PRO A 302 -7.04 13.69 19.24
CA PRO A 302 -8.47 13.61 19.53
C PRO A 302 -8.84 14.22 20.89
N GLU A 303 -8.12 13.89 21.97
CA GLU A 303 -8.39 14.47 23.30
C GLU A 303 -8.22 15.98 23.34
N LEU A 304 -7.19 16.52 22.67
CA LEU A 304 -6.97 17.95 22.57
C LEU A 304 -8.12 18.62 21.80
N PHE A 305 -8.55 18.01 20.70
CA PHE A 305 -9.68 18.50 19.92
C PHE A 305 -10.98 18.48 20.73
N GLU A 306 -11.28 17.37 21.42
CA GLU A 306 -12.47 17.25 22.27
C GLU A 306 -12.49 18.35 23.34
N ARG A 307 -11.39 18.53 24.09
CA ARG A 307 -11.25 19.61 25.10
C ARG A 307 -11.47 21.02 24.54
N ILE A 308 -10.96 21.29 23.32
CA ILE A 308 -11.16 22.60 22.68
C ILE A 308 -12.60 22.75 22.18
N SER A 309 -13.19 21.67 21.66
CA SER A 309 -14.52 21.66 21.03
C SER A 309 -15.69 21.65 22.02
N GLU A 310 -15.50 21.14 23.24
CA GLU A 310 -16.51 21.07 24.31
C GLU A 310 -17.16 22.43 24.61
N GLY A 311 -16.46 23.55 24.35
CA GLY A 311 -16.99 24.91 24.51
C GLY A 311 -17.79 25.47 23.33
N TYR A 312 -17.71 24.86 22.15
CA TYR A 312 -18.27 25.44 20.90
C TYR A 312 -19.41 24.64 20.29
N GLY A 313 -19.55 23.33 20.57
CA GLY A 313 -20.72 22.52 20.20
C GLY A 313 -21.02 22.35 18.69
N ILE A 314 -20.19 22.90 17.80
CA ILE A 314 -20.45 22.91 16.35
C ILE A 314 -19.84 21.70 15.63
N PHE A 315 -18.72 21.16 16.11
CA PHE A 315 -18.01 20.05 15.47
C PHE A 315 -17.70 18.95 16.48
N ASP A 316 -18.11 17.72 16.16
CA ASP A 316 -17.68 16.52 16.91
C ASP A 316 -16.47 15.85 16.24
N LEU A 317 -15.78 14.98 16.97
CA LEU A 317 -14.60 14.26 16.48
C LEU A 317 -14.93 13.41 15.24
N LYS A 318 -16.12 12.81 15.19
CA LYS A 318 -16.55 11.95 14.06
C LYS A 318 -16.70 12.77 12.78
N MET A 319 -17.25 13.97 12.85
CA MET A 319 -17.37 14.91 11.75
C MET A 319 -15.99 15.25 11.19
N MET A 320 -14.99 15.47 12.04
CA MET A 320 -13.61 15.71 11.59
C MET A 320 -13.04 14.49 10.87
N VAL A 321 -13.20 13.29 11.44
CA VAL A 321 -12.77 12.03 10.80
C VAL A 321 -13.43 11.87 9.41
N TYR A 322 -14.74 12.12 9.30
CA TYR A 322 -15.48 12.01 8.04
C TYR A 322 -15.12 13.12 7.03
N LEU A 323 -14.88 14.35 7.49
CA LEU A 323 -14.45 15.47 6.67
C LEU A 323 -13.13 15.13 5.98
N PHE A 324 -12.11 14.74 6.75
CA PHE A 324 -10.80 14.39 6.21
C PHE A 324 -10.83 13.11 5.37
N ARG A 325 -11.67 12.13 5.72
CA ARG A 325 -11.88 10.94 4.87
C ARG A 325 -12.49 11.32 3.52
N THR A 326 -13.49 12.18 3.50
CA THR A 326 -14.13 12.66 2.27
C THR A 326 -13.17 13.49 1.43
N PHE A 327 -12.35 14.33 2.07
CA PHE A 327 -11.29 15.09 1.40
C PHE A 327 -10.22 14.17 0.77
N THR A 328 -9.80 13.13 1.51
CA THR A 328 -8.88 12.10 0.99
C THR A 328 -9.49 11.36 -0.22
N LEU A 329 -10.77 11.00 -0.14
CA LEU A 329 -11.49 10.37 -1.26
C LEU A 329 -11.56 11.29 -2.48
N ALA A 330 -11.91 12.56 -2.29
CA ALA A 330 -12.02 13.54 -3.36
C ALA A 330 -10.67 13.76 -4.08
N THR A 331 -9.58 13.84 -3.33
CA THR A 331 -8.22 13.96 -3.90
C THR A 331 -7.79 12.70 -4.65
N LEU A 332 -8.13 11.51 -4.15
CA LEU A 332 -7.89 10.25 -4.88
C LEU A 332 -8.65 10.20 -6.21
N ILE A 333 -9.95 10.54 -6.21
CA ILE A 333 -10.77 10.58 -7.43
C ILE A 333 -10.20 11.60 -8.42
N TYR A 334 -9.80 12.78 -7.94
CA TYR A 334 -9.22 13.81 -8.79
C TYR A 334 -7.89 13.35 -9.40
N MET A 335 -6.97 12.78 -8.62
CA MET A 335 -5.72 12.20 -9.13
C MET A 335 -5.99 11.10 -10.17
N ALA A 336 -6.90 10.17 -9.89
CA ALA A 336 -7.31 9.13 -10.83
C ALA A 336 -7.82 9.72 -12.15
N SER A 337 -8.64 10.77 -12.09
CA SER A 337 -9.14 11.47 -13.29
C SER A 337 -8.01 12.10 -14.13
N MET A 338 -6.99 12.66 -13.47
CA MET A 338 -5.81 13.22 -14.16
C MET A 338 -5.00 12.12 -14.85
N MET A 339 -4.76 11.01 -14.17
CA MET A 339 -4.03 9.85 -14.71
C MET A 339 -4.75 9.25 -15.93
N ILE A 340 -6.08 9.12 -15.88
CA ILE A 340 -6.90 8.67 -17.01
C ILE A 340 -6.77 9.63 -18.20
N ARG A 341 -6.88 10.95 -17.96
CA ARG A 341 -6.75 11.97 -19.01
C ARG A 341 -5.36 11.95 -19.65
N PHE A 342 -4.32 11.76 -18.86
CA PHE A 342 -2.95 11.67 -19.35
C PHE A 342 -2.81 10.50 -20.34
N VAL A 343 -3.18 9.28 -19.93
CA VAL A 343 -3.10 8.10 -20.80
C VAL A 343 -4.00 8.23 -22.02
N GLY A 344 -5.19 8.82 -21.87
CA GLY A 344 -6.12 9.08 -22.97
C GLY A 344 -5.55 10.01 -24.05
N LYS A 345 -4.82 11.07 -23.66
CA LYS A 345 -4.19 12.00 -24.60
C LYS A 345 -3.07 11.34 -25.41
N GLU A 346 -2.24 10.54 -24.76
CA GLU A 346 -1.14 9.87 -25.45
C GLU A 346 -1.63 8.78 -26.41
N ASN A 347 -2.66 8.02 -26.03
CA ASN A 347 -3.27 7.02 -26.91
C ASN A 347 -3.95 7.65 -28.14
N ALA A 348 -4.33 8.92 -28.09
CA ALA A 348 -4.87 9.64 -29.24
C ALA A 348 -3.78 10.17 -30.19
N ALA A 349 -2.52 10.18 -29.75
CA ALA A 349 -1.36 10.62 -30.53
C ALA A 349 -0.59 9.46 -31.20
N GLU A 350 -0.75 8.23 -30.70
CA GLU A 350 -0.27 6.97 -31.31
C GLU A 350 -1.24 6.45 -32.37
#